data_AF-A0A7V4JFM9-F1
#
_entry.id   AF-A0A7V4JFM9-F1
#
_cell.length_a   1.000
_cell.length_b   1.000
_cell.length_c   1.000
_cell.angle_alpha   90.00
_cell.angle_beta   90.00
_cell.angle_gamma   90.00
#
_symmetry.space_group_name_H-M   'P 1'
#
loop_
_entity.id
_entity.type
_entity.pdbx_description
1 polymer ?
#
loop_
_entity_poly.entity_id
_entity_poly.type
_entity_poly.pdbx_seq_one_letter_code
_entity_poly.pdbx_strand_id
1 'polypeptide(L)'
;MLDPACGSGNFLYLALQALKDLGREAVIWASDAIGKGMQLPEIGPEAVLGIELNSYAAELARVVIWIGHIQWMLSNGFAYARDPILRSLDNIECRDAILDLSDPENPREPEWPEATVIVGNPPFLGGKLLRANLGDDYVDVLFTVYRGRVPREADLVAHWHEKARAMIEMGKVRRVGLLATQGIRGGANRRVLGCDGLPPRDSSTAREHRSSYLQSASARPGAE
;
A
#
# COMPACT_ATOMS: atom_id res chain seq x y z
N MET A 1 1.73 6.93 4.41
CA MET A 1 1.16 6.18 3.27
C MET A 1 1.74 4.78 3.32
N LEU A 2 0.93 3.73 3.19
CA LEU A 2 1.38 2.34 3.29
C LEU A 2 1.41 1.64 1.93
N ASP A 3 2.51 0.95 1.63
CA ASP A 3 2.59 -0.11 0.61
C ASP A 3 2.82 -1.48 1.27
N PRO A 4 1.79 -2.35 1.35
CA PRO A 4 1.87 -3.63 2.03
C PRO A 4 2.56 -4.73 1.20
N ALA A 5 3.16 -4.39 0.05
CA ALA A 5 3.97 -5.29 -0.76
C ALA A 5 5.01 -4.46 -1.53
N CYS A 6 5.86 -3.74 -0.78
CA CYS A 6 6.59 -2.61 -1.34
C CYS A 6 7.74 -2.99 -2.28
N GLY A 7 8.17 -4.25 -2.32
CA GLY A 7 9.29 -4.70 -3.14
C GLY A 7 10.53 -3.88 -2.85
N SER A 8 11.17 -3.38 -3.91
CA SER A 8 12.34 -2.49 -3.84
C SER A 8 12.00 -1.02 -3.48
N GLY A 9 10.75 -0.70 -3.14
CA GLY A 9 10.35 0.62 -2.67
C GLY A 9 10.00 1.64 -3.77
N ASN A 10 9.87 1.24 -5.04
CA ASN A 10 9.61 2.18 -6.14
C ASN A 10 8.30 2.97 -5.97
N PHE A 11 7.21 2.33 -5.53
CA PHE A 11 5.94 3.01 -5.27
C PHE A 11 6.05 3.97 -4.08
N LEU A 12 6.73 3.57 -3.01
CA LEU A 12 6.98 4.42 -1.84
C LEU A 12 7.86 5.63 -2.18
N TYR A 13 8.84 5.45 -3.06
CA TYR A 13 9.65 6.56 -3.59
C TYR A 13 8.80 7.59 -4.34
N LEU A 14 7.99 7.16 -5.31
CA LEU A 14 7.11 8.05 -6.07
C LEU A 14 6.08 8.73 -5.17
N ALA A 15 5.52 7.98 -4.22
CA ALA A 15 4.62 8.51 -3.21
C ALA A 15 5.27 9.60 -2.35
N LEU A 16 6.50 9.37 -1.88
CA LEU A 16 7.24 10.34 -1.09
C LEU A 16 7.50 11.63 -1.90
N GLN A 17 7.87 11.49 -3.17
CA GLN A 17 8.05 12.65 -4.06
C GLN A 17 6.76 13.45 -4.20
N ALA A 18 5.65 12.78 -4.55
CA ALA A 18 4.35 13.44 -4.70
C ALA A 18 3.88 14.14 -3.40
N LEU A 19 4.12 13.54 -2.24
CA LEU A 19 3.81 14.15 -0.95
C LEU A 19 4.68 15.40 -0.70
N LYS A 20 5.97 15.32 -1.01
CA LYS A 20 6.90 16.45 -0.80
C LYS A 20 6.61 17.60 -1.78
N ASP A 21 6.25 17.29 -3.02
CA ASP A 21 5.82 18.29 -4.01
C ASP A 21 4.55 19.00 -3.54
N LEU A 22 3.53 18.26 -3.12
CA LEU A 22 2.30 18.83 -2.57
C LEU A 22 2.57 19.69 -1.32
N GLY A 23 3.45 19.22 -0.43
CA GLY A 23 3.86 19.99 0.75
C GLY A 23 4.55 21.30 0.39
N ARG A 24 5.43 21.27 -0.64
CA ARG A 24 6.11 22.46 -1.14
C ARG A 24 5.14 23.44 -1.79
N GLU A 25 4.19 22.97 -2.60
CA GLU A 25 3.14 23.80 -3.18
C GLU A 25 2.33 24.51 -2.09
N ALA A 26 1.96 23.79 -1.02
CA ALA A 26 1.25 24.38 0.12
C ALA A 26 2.08 25.45 0.84
N VAL A 27 3.39 25.24 1.02
CA VAL A 27 4.30 26.23 1.63
C VAL A 27 4.44 27.48 0.76
N ILE A 28 4.63 27.32 -0.55
CA ILE A 28 4.71 28.44 -1.49
C ILE A 28 3.40 29.25 -1.47
N TRP A 29 2.27 28.55 -1.56
CA TRP A 29 0.96 29.21 -1.49
C TRP A 29 0.76 29.96 -0.17
N ALA A 30 1.15 29.37 0.97
CA ALA A 30 1.04 30.05 2.27
C ALA A 30 1.97 31.27 2.34
N SER A 31 3.15 31.22 1.72
CA SER A 31 4.03 32.38 1.62
C SER A 31 3.39 33.52 0.83
N ASP A 32 2.82 33.22 -0.32
CA ASP A 32 2.25 34.22 -1.21
C ASP A 32 0.90 34.77 -0.71
N ALA A 33 0.04 33.91 -0.18
CA ALA A 33 -1.34 34.27 0.17
C ALA A 33 -1.48 34.93 1.55
N ILE A 34 -0.67 34.52 2.53
CA ILE A 34 -0.79 34.98 3.92
C ILE A 34 0.52 35.51 4.50
N GLY A 35 1.55 35.70 3.68
CA GLY A 35 2.82 36.31 4.08
C GLY A 35 3.62 35.48 5.09
N LYS A 36 3.36 34.17 5.18
CA LYS A 36 4.18 33.28 6.02
C LYS A 36 5.59 33.19 5.40
N GLY A 37 6.63 33.35 6.21
CA GLY A 37 8.00 33.14 5.70
C GLY A 37 8.18 31.74 5.12
N MET A 38 9.09 31.60 4.14
CA MET A 38 9.42 30.31 3.54
C MET A 38 9.81 29.29 4.62
N GLN A 39 9.07 28.18 4.66
CA GLN A 39 9.31 27.11 5.64
C GLN A 39 10.16 25.99 5.05
N LEU A 40 10.89 25.29 5.92
CA LEU A 40 11.62 24.09 5.52
C LEU A 40 10.64 22.95 5.24
N PRO A 41 10.96 22.03 4.30
CA PRO A 41 10.16 20.84 4.06
C PRO A 41 10.10 19.95 5.30
N GLU A 42 8.89 19.72 5.82
CA GLU A 42 8.67 18.86 7.00
C GLU A 42 8.48 17.38 6.63
N ILE A 43 8.09 17.08 5.39
CA ILE A 43 7.80 15.70 4.95
C ILE A 43 9.10 14.96 4.66
N GLY A 44 9.45 13.98 5.48
CA GLY A 44 10.58 13.08 5.31
C GLY A 44 10.20 11.62 4.99
N PRO A 45 11.22 10.73 4.91
CA PRO A 45 11.05 9.30 4.68
C PRO A 45 10.09 8.59 5.64
N GLU A 46 9.92 9.12 6.85
CA GLU A 46 8.99 8.64 7.87
C GLU A 46 7.52 8.69 7.43
N ALA A 47 7.17 9.50 6.42
CA ALA A 47 5.80 9.63 5.90
C ALA A 47 5.31 8.40 5.12
N VAL A 48 6.21 7.51 4.71
CA VAL A 48 5.91 6.28 3.96
C VAL A 48 6.11 5.05 4.86
N LEU A 49 5.32 4.00 4.64
CA LEU A 49 5.33 2.74 5.39
C LEU A 49 5.37 1.60 4.37
N GLY A 50 6.15 0.56 4.62
CA GLY A 50 6.31 -0.56 3.71
C GLY A 50 6.26 -1.89 4.45
N ILE A 51 5.71 -2.92 3.80
CA ILE A 51 5.86 -4.32 4.22
C ILE A 51 6.42 -5.10 3.04
N GLU A 52 7.47 -5.88 3.28
CA GLU A 52 8.11 -6.71 2.26
C GLU A 52 8.57 -8.04 2.87
N LEU A 53 8.33 -9.14 2.17
CA LEU A 53 8.69 -10.48 2.64
C LEU A 53 10.18 -10.77 2.44
N ASN A 54 10.75 -10.30 1.31
CA ASN A 54 12.13 -10.52 0.96
C ASN A 54 13.04 -9.49 1.65
N SER A 55 13.93 -9.96 2.54
CA SER A 55 14.83 -9.09 3.30
C SER A 55 15.73 -8.22 2.43
N TYR A 56 16.22 -8.74 1.29
CA TYR A 56 17.03 -7.95 0.37
C TYR A 56 16.22 -6.82 -0.28
N ALA A 57 14.99 -7.09 -0.71
CA ALA A 57 14.11 -6.07 -1.27
C ALA A 57 13.72 -5.01 -0.22
N ALA A 58 13.46 -5.43 1.03
CA ALA A 58 13.17 -4.53 2.14
C ALA A 58 14.34 -3.57 2.43
N GLU A 59 15.58 -4.07 2.47
CA GLU A 59 16.77 -3.24 2.64
C GLU A 59 16.98 -2.28 1.45
N LEU A 60 16.76 -2.77 0.23
CA LEU A 60 16.82 -1.93 -0.96
C LEU A 60 15.78 -0.81 -0.91
N ALA A 61 14.56 -1.09 -0.47
CA ALA A 61 13.51 -0.09 -0.30
C ALA A 61 13.92 1.02 0.67
N ARG A 62 14.52 0.67 1.83
CA ARG A 62 15.01 1.65 2.81
C ARG A 62 16.03 2.61 2.18
N VAL A 63 16.97 2.07 1.40
CA VAL A 63 17.99 2.88 0.70
C VAL A 63 17.37 3.74 -0.40
N VAL A 64 16.48 3.19 -1.23
CA VAL A 64 15.82 3.90 -2.33
C VAL A 64 15.02 5.11 -1.81
N ILE A 65 14.28 4.94 -0.71
CA ILE A 65 13.49 6.01 -0.11
C ILE A 65 14.40 7.15 0.37
N TRP A 66 15.51 6.83 1.03
CA TRP A 66 16.49 7.84 1.46
C TRP A 66 17.16 8.57 0.29
N ILE A 67 17.59 7.82 -0.73
CA ILE A 67 18.18 8.42 -1.95
C ILE A 67 17.18 9.39 -2.56
N GLY A 68 15.91 8.99 -2.69
CA GLY A 68 14.87 9.85 -3.22
C GLY A 68 14.61 11.09 -2.38
N HIS A 69 14.63 10.97 -1.05
CA HIS A 69 14.54 12.12 -0.16
C HIS A 69 15.69 13.10 -0.40
N ILE A 70 16.93 12.62 -0.44
CA ILE A 70 18.12 13.47 -0.64
C ILE A 70 18.09 14.13 -2.02
N GLN A 71 17.77 13.37 -3.07
CA GLN A 71 17.63 13.89 -4.43
C GLN A 71 16.58 15.00 -4.51
N TRP A 72 15.43 14.82 -3.85
CA TRP A 72 14.39 15.84 -3.80
C TRP A 72 14.84 17.10 -3.04
N MET A 73 15.53 16.94 -1.90
CA MET A 73 16.04 18.08 -1.14
C MET A 73 17.03 18.89 -2.00
N LEU A 74 17.95 18.21 -2.68
CA LEU A 74 18.94 18.83 -3.56
C LEU A 74 18.30 19.53 -4.76
N SER A 75 17.35 18.89 -5.46
CA SER A 75 16.70 19.46 -6.65
C SER A 75 15.87 20.70 -6.33
N ASN A 76 15.43 20.85 -5.08
CA ASN A 76 14.66 22.00 -4.60
C ASN A 76 15.50 23.03 -3.82
N GLY A 77 16.83 22.89 -3.82
CA GLY A 77 17.76 23.86 -3.22
C GLY A 77 17.84 23.81 -1.69
N PHE A 78 17.40 22.72 -1.07
CA PHE A 78 17.47 22.52 0.38
C PHE A 78 18.72 21.75 0.80
N ALA A 79 19.20 22.04 2.01
CA ALA A 79 20.23 21.23 2.66
C ALA A 79 19.64 19.89 3.12
N TYR A 80 20.47 18.84 3.14
CA TYR A 80 20.12 17.52 3.66
C TYR A 80 21.08 17.13 4.78
N ALA A 81 20.64 16.23 5.66
CA ALA A 81 21.47 15.73 6.76
C ALA A 81 22.65 14.90 6.21
N ARG A 82 23.85 15.20 6.70
CA ARG A 82 25.08 14.49 6.29
C ARG A 82 25.61 13.53 7.34
N ASP A 83 25.11 13.60 8.57
CA ASP A 83 25.57 12.77 9.68
C ASP A 83 24.38 12.34 10.58
N PRO A 84 23.91 11.08 10.47
CA PRO A 84 24.18 10.14 9.38
C PRO A 84 23.40 10.52 8.11
N ILE A 85 23.92 10.16 6.93
CA ILE A 85 23.23 10.35 5.63
C ILE A 85 21.96 9.50 5.56
N LEU A 86 22.06 8.24 6.01
CA LEU A 86 20.97 7.28 6.05
C LEU A 86 20.67 6.97 7.52
N ARG A 87 19.58 7.51 8.06
CA ARG A 87 19.12 7.10 9.40
C ARG A 87 18.41 5.76 9.29
N SER A 88 18.29 5.04 10.41
CA SER A 88 17.45 3.85 10.45
C SER A 88 16.03 4.22 10.02
N LEU A 89 15.47 3.37 9.16
CA LEU A 89 14.14 3.57 8.62
C LEU A 89 13.27 2.38 9.03
N ASP A 90 12.72 2.48 10.24
CA ASP A 90 12.00 1.39 10.90
C ASP A 90 10.56 1.21 10.37
N ASN A 91 10.15 2.06 9.43
CA ASN A 91 8.84 2.03 8.78
C ASN A 91 8.74 1.03 7.61
N ILE A 92 9.82 0.33 7.26
CA ILE A 92 9.84 -0.76 6.28
C ILE A 92 9.98 -2.09 7.01
N GLU A 93 8.87 -2.81 7.17
CA GLU A 93 8.82 -4.07 7.91
C GLU A 93 9.18 -5.26 7.02
N CYS A 94 10.13 -6.11 7.46
CA CYS A 94 10.51 -7.32 6.76
C CYS A 94 9.69 -8.53 7.25
N ARG A 95 8.53 -8.77 6.65
CA ARG A 95 7.63 -9.87 7.01
C ARG A 95 6.59 -10.12 5.92
N ASP A 96 5.85 -11.22 6.07
CA ASP A 96 4.66 -11.46 5.26
C ASP A 96 3.53 -10.49 5.67
N ALA A 97 2.89 -9.89 4.65
CA ALA A 97 1.82 -8.91 4.82
C ALA A 97 0.43 -9.54 4.95
N ILE A 98 0.24 -10.80 4.57
CA ILE A 98 -1.06 -11.48 4.57
C ILE A 98 -1.10 -12.67 5.50
N LEU A 99 0.05 -13.23 5.90
CA LEU A 99 0.08 -14.37 6.81
C LEU A 99 1.19 -14.30 7.87
N ASP A 100 0.82 -14.25 9.15
CA ASP A 100 1.74 -14.36 10.27
C ASP A 100 1.89 -15.82 10.69
N LEU A 101 3.11 -16.35 10.53
CA LEU A 101 3.51 -17.71 10.93
C LEU A 101 4.57 -17.70 12.04
N SER A 102 4.73 -16.58 12.77
CA SER A 102 5.68 -16.49 13.89
C SER A 102 5.37 -17.48 15.02
N ASP A 103 4.10 -17.83 15.19
CA ASP A 103 3.61 -18.93 16.03
C ASP A 103 2.94 -19.99 15.14
N PRO A 104 3.62 -21.10 14.82
CA PRO A 104 3.08 -22.14 13.94
C PRO A 104 1.78 -22.79 14.43
N GLU A 105 1.52 -22.76 15.73
CA GLU A 105 0.30 -23.32 16.33
C GLU A 105 -0.89 -22.35 16.22
N ASN A 106 -0.62 -21.07 15.99
CA ASN A 106 -1.63 -20.02 15.91
C ASN A 106 -1.40 -19.09 14.71
N PRO A 107 -1.48 -19.62 13.47
CA PRO A 107 -1.34 -18.82 12.28
C PRO A 107 -2.49 -17.81 12.18
N ARG A 108 -2.15 -16.57 11.82
CA ARG A 108 -3.13 -15.48 11.82
C ARG A 108 -2.89 -14.49 10.70
N GLU A 109 -3.90 -13.67 10.48
CA GLU A 109 -3.74 -12.48 9.64
C GLU A 109 -2.89 -11.46 10.41
N PRO A 110 -1.75 -10.97 9.86
CA PRO A 110 -0.90 -10.02 10.55
C PRO A 110 -1.56 -8.65 10.61
N GLU A 111 -1.26 -7.83 11.62
CA GLU A 111 -1.72 -6.43 11.64
C GLU A 111 -0.93 -5.57 10.64
N TRP A 112 -1.61 -4.64 9.97
CA TRP A 112 -0.95 -3.60 9.17
C TRP A 112 -0.86 -2.31 10.00
N PRO A 113 0.22 -1.53 9.85
CA PRO A 113 0.34 -0.25 10.54
C PRO A 113 -0.78 0.70 10.10
N GLU A 114 -1.18 1.59 11.01
CA GLU A 114 -2.15 2.63 10.68
C GLU A 114 -1.60 3.57 9.62
N ALA A 115 -2.43 3.91 8.62
CA ALA A 115 -2.01 4.78 7.53
C ALA A 115 -3.22 5.54 6.97
N THR A 116 -3.01 6.79 6.59
CA THR A 116 -4.07 7.59 5.95
C THR A 116 -4.54 6.98 4.63
N VAL A 117 -3.61 6.42 3.85
CA VAL A 117 -3.86 5.85 2.52
C VAL A 117 -2.95 4.64 2.28
N ILE A 118 -3.46 3.68 1.52
CA ILE A 118 -2.73 2.50 1.04
C ILE A 118 -2.56 2.60 -0.48
N VAL A 119 -1.35 2.41 -0.98
CA VAL A 119 -1.07 2.28 -2.42
C VAL A 119 -0.03 1.20 -2.64
N GLY A 120 -0.04 0.52 -3.78
CA GLY A 120 1.00 -0.46 -4.05
C GLY A 120 0.68 -1.41 -5.19
N ASN A 121 1.61 -2.32 -5.41
CA ASN A 121 1.53 -3.35 -6.43
C ASN A 121 1.75 -4.75 -5.83
N PRO A 122 0.72 -5.34 -5.18
CA PRO A 122 0.86 -6.65 -4.58
C PRO A 122 1.14 -7.74 -5.62
N PRO A 123 1.77 -8.86 -5.23
CA PRO A 123 2.14 -9.91 -6.16
C PRO A 123 0.91 -10.57 -6.81
N PHE A 124 1.03 -10.86 -8.09
CA PHE A 124 0.01 -11.56 -8.88
C PHE A 124 0.35 -13.02 -9.02
N LEU A 125 -0.55 -13.89 -8.55
CA LEU A 125 -0.39 -15.33 -8.69
C LEU A 125 -1.78 -15.96 -8.73
N GLY A 126 -2.23 -16.31 -9.94
CA GLY A 126 -3.57 -16.86 -10.14
C GLY A 126 -3.82 -18.11 -9.30
N GLY A 127 -5.06 -18.31 -8.83
CA GLY A 127 -5.42 -19.32 -7.83
C GLY A 127 -4.92 -20.74 -8.12
N LYS A 128 -4.88 -21.15 -9.40
CA LYS A 128 -4.39 -22.48 -9.82
C LYS A 128 -2.88 -22.66 -9.63
N LEU A 129 -2.11 -21.57 -9.56
CA LEU A 129 -0.66 -21.57 -9.43
C LEU A 129 -0.19 -21.39 -7.98
N LEU A 130 -1.11 -21.09 -7.04
CA LEU A 130 -0.78 -20.87 -5.64
C LEU A 130 0.01 -22.05 -5.06
N ARG A 131 -0.56 -23.26 -5.10
CA ARG A 131 0.08 -24.46 -4.53
C ARG A 131 1.41 -24.79 -5.19
N ALA A 132 1.49 -24.62 -6.52
CA ALA A 132 2.71 -24.91 -7.26
C ALA A 132 3.88 -23.98 -6.91
N ASN A 133 3.61 -22.77 -6.42
CA ASN A 133 4.66 -21.78 -6.14
C ASN A 133 4.87 -21.50 -4.64
N LEU A 134 3.82 -21.63 -3.81
CA LEU A 134 3.86 -21.32 -2.38
C LEU A 134 3.84 -22.57 -1.49
N GLY A 135 3.57 -23.74 -2.07
CA GLY A 135 3.43 -25.00 -1.34
C GLY A 135 2.05 -25.20 -0.74
N ASP A 136 1.74 -26.46 -0.40
CA ASP A 136 0.43 -26.83 0.12
C ASP A 136 0.17 -26.27 1.52
N ASP A 137 1.15 -26.40 2.42
CA ASP A 137 1.02 -25.97 3.82
C ASP A 137 0.69 -24.47 3.93
N TYR A 138 1.42 -23.62 3.22
CA TYR A 138 1.18 -22.17 3.22
C TYR A 138 -0.23 -21.84 2.71
N VAL A 139 -0.65 -22.48 1.60
CA VAL A 139 -1.94 -22.21 0.97
C VAL A 139 -3.11 -22.69 1.84
N ASP A 140 -2.98 -23.83 2.52
CA ASP A 140 -4.01 -24.34 3.41
C ASP A 140 -4.21 -23.45 4.65
N VAL A 141 -3.11 -22.92 5.19
CA VAL A 141 -3.18 -21.93 6.26
C VAL A 141 -3.80 -20.63 5.76
N LEU A 142 -3.36 -20.10 4.62
CA LEU A 142 -3.90 -18.89 4.00
C LEU A 142 -5.43 -18.99 3.80
N PHE A 143 -5.90 -20.10 3.23
CA PHE A 143 -7.34 -20.35 3.02
C PHE A 143 -8.12 -20.53 4.33
N THR A 144 -7.46 -20.94 5.40
CA THR A 144 -8.08 -21.05 6.72
C THR A 144 -8.23 -19.67 7.35
N VAL A 145 -7.17 -18.85 7.34
CA VAL A 145 -7.17 -17.48 7.88
C VAL A 145 -8.17 -16.57 7.15
N TYR A 146 -8.31 -16.72 5.83
CA TYR A 146 -9.22 -15.90 5.01
C TYR A 146 -10.56 -16.58 4.70
N ARG A 147 -10.89 -17.68 5.40
CA ARG A 147 -12.12 -18.44 5.16
C ARG A 147 -13.36 -17.54 5.22
N GLY A 148 -14.20 -17.64 4.20
CA GLY A 148 -15.45 -16.87 4.10
C GLY A 148 -15.28 -15.43 3.58
N ARG A 149 -14.04 -14.93 3.48
CA ARG A 149 -13.73 -13.59 2.93
C ARG A 149 -13.10 -13.65 1.54
N VAL A 150 -12.16 -14.57 1.33
CA VAL A 150 -11.49 -14.76 0.02
C VAL A 150 -11.76 -16.18 -0.50
N PRO A 151 -12.33 -16.33 -1.71
CA PRO A 151 -12.49 -17.64 -2.34
C PRO A 151 -11.15 -18.33 -2.62
N ARG A 152 -11.11 -19.66 -2.48
CA ARG A 152 -9.88 -20.46 -2.71
C ARG A 152 -9.32 -20.40 -4.14
N GLU A 153 -10.16 -20.07 -5.11
CA GLU A 153 -9.75 -19.91 -6.52
C GLU A 153 -9.29 -18.49 -6.84
N ALA A 154 -9.35 -17.57 -5.88
CA ALA A 154 -8.97 -16.19 -6.07
C ALA A 154 -7.46 -16.07 -6.34
N ASP A 155 -7.10 -15.01 -7.06
CA ASP A 155 -5.70 -14.62 -7.24
C ASP A 155 -5.09 -14.23 -5.88
N LEU A 156 -3.80 -14.48 -5.69
CA LEU A 156 -3.06 -14.11 -4.48
C LEU A 156 -3.28 -12.65 -4.08
N VAL A 157 -3.31 -11.74 -5.05
CA VAL A 157 -3.53 -10.30 -4.83
C VAL A 157 -4.85 -10.00 -4.12
N ALA A 158 -5.86 -10.87 -4.23
CA ALA A 158 -7.17 -10.67 -3.60
C ALA A 158 -7.09 -10.58 -2.06
N HIS A 159 -6.09 -11.20 -1.44
CA HIS A 159 -5.88 -11.14 0.02
C HIS A 159 -5.48 -9.73 0.47
N TRP A 160 -4.63 -9.03 -0.30
CA TRP A 160 -4.31 -7.62 -0.05
C TRP A 160 -5.51 -6.71 -0.24
N HIS A 161 -6.32 -6.96 -1.29
CA HIS A 161 -7.54 -6.18 -1.53
C HIS A 161 -8.58 -6.35 -0.41
N GLU A 162 -8.79 -7.59 0.06
CA GLU A 162 -9.70 -7.87 1.17
C GLU A 162 -9.22 -7.19 2.47
N LYS A 163 -7.93 -7.31 2.76
CA LYS A 163 -7.35 -6.69 3.95
C LYS A 163 -7.41 -5.15 3.90
N ALA A 164 -7.14 -4.55 2.75
CA ALA A 164 -7.29 -3.11 2.54
C ALA A 164 -8.75 -2.64 2.62
N ARG A 165 -9.71 -3.44 2.13
CA ARG A 165 -11.15 -3.20 2.29
C ARG A 165 -11.54 -3.19 3.76
N ALA A 166 -11.11 -4.19 4.53
CA ALA A 166 -11.37 -4.28 5.97
C ALA A 166 -10.78 -3.07 6.73
N MET A 167 -9.57 -2.61 6.37
CA MET A 167 -8.97 -1.40 6.95
C MET A 167 -9.82 -0.13 6.73
N ILE A 168 -10.47 0.00 5.56
CA ILE A 168 -11.41 1.10 5.30
C ILE A 168 -12.66 0.96 6.16
N GLU A 169 -13.24 -0.24 6.26
CA GLU A 169 -14.45 -0.47 7.06
C GLU A 169 -14.25 -0.18 8.54
N MET A 170 -13.05 -0.49 9.05
CA MET A 170 -12.64 -0.16 10.42
C MET A 170 -12.30 1.32 10.62
N GLY A 171 -12.30 2.13 9.56
CA GLY A 171 -11.94 3.56 9.61
C GLY A 171 -10.44 3.82 9.80
N LYS A 172 -9.58 2.79 9.71
CA LYS A 172 -8.12 2.91 9.88
C LYS A 172 -7.44 3.51 8.65
N VAL A 173 -8.07 3.42 7.48
CA VAL A 173 -7.57 3.96 6.20
C VAL A 173 -8.67 4.74 5.49
N ARG A 174 -8.32 5.88 4.89
CA ARG A 174 -9.29 6.71 4.16
C ARG A 174 -9.45 6.32 2.70
N ARG A 175 -8.36 5.90 2.03
CA ARG A 175 -8.35 5.55 0.60
C ARG A 175 -7.34 4.44 0.29
N VAL A 176 -7.66 3.64 -0.72
CA VAL A 176 -6.84 2.52 -1.19
C VAL A 176 -6.71 2.59 -2.72
N GLY A 177 -5.49 2.41 -3.23
CA GLY A 177 -5.19 2.25 -4.65
C GLY A 177 -4.19 1.13 -4.89
N LEU A 178 -4.68 -0.09 -5.09
CA LEU A 178 -3.86 -1.27 -5.35
C LEU A 178 -4.00 -1.71 -6.80
N LEU A 179 -2.88 -2.08 -7.41
CA LEU A 179 -2.86 -2.74 -8.71
C LEU A 179 -3.35 -4.18 -8.58
N ALA A 180 -4.02 -4.65 -9.63
CA ALA A 180 -4.63 -5.98 -9.69
C ALA A 180 -4.48 -6.58 -11.10
N THR A 181 -4.54 -7.91 -11.21
CA THR A 181 -4.65 -8.56 -12.53
C THR A 181 -5.98 -8.20 -13.20
N GLN A 182 -6.00 -8.18 -14.54
CA GLN A 182 -7.24 -7.94 -15.31
C GLN A 182 -8.33 -8.97 -14.97
N GLY A 183 -7.93 -10.19 -14.56
CA GLY A 183 -8.80 -11.28 -14.12
C GLY A 183 -9.52 -11.04 -12.79
N ILE A 184 -9.15 -10.00 -12.02
CA ILE A 184 -9.84 -9.69 -10.76
C ILE A 184 -11.31 -9.27 -10.99
N ARG A 185 -11.64 -8.81 -12.20
CA ARG A 185 -12.98 -8.33 -12.58
C ARG A 185 -13.99 -9.46 -12.90
N GLY A 186 -13.53 -10.70 -12.96
CA GLY A 186 -14.31 -11.88 -13.36
C GLY A 186 -14.31 -13.01 -12.32
N GLY A 187 -15.30 -13.91 -12.41
CA GLY A 187 -15.34 -15.15 -11.64
C GLY A 187 -15.36 -14.97 -10.11
N ALA A 188 -14.63 -15.83 -9.42
CA ALA A 188 -14.57 -15.85 -7.95
C ALA A 188 -14.02 -14.55 -7.35
N ASN A 189 -13.10 -13.86 -8.04
CA ASN A 189 -12.49 -12.60 -7.59
C ASN A 189 -13.52 -11.46 -7.43
N ARG A 190 -14.59 -11.46 -8.24
CA ARG A 190 -15.65 -10.44 -8.15
C ARG A 190 -16.34 -10.45 -6.79
N ARG A 191 -16.43 -11.59 -6.10
CA ARG A 191 -17.09 -11.65 -4.79
C ARG A 191 -16.30 -10.93 -3.70
N VAL A 192 -14.98 -10.80 -3.87
CA VAL A 192 -14.10 -10.04 -2.96
C VAL A 192 -14.16 -8.54 -3.25
N LEU A 193 -14.31 -8.18 -4.52
CA LEU A 193 -14.43 -6.78 -4.96
C LEU A 193 -15.87 -6.24 -4.95
N GLY A 194 -16.86 -7.12 -4.87
CA GLY A 194 -18.29 -6.83 -4.97
C GLY A 194 -18.92 -6.59 -3.61
N CYS A 195 -19.88 -5.66 -3.57
CA CYS A 195 -20.53 -5.22 -2.33
C CYS A 195 -21.61 -6.19 -1.79
N ASP A 196 -21.62 -7.47 -2.16
CA ASP A 196 -22.73 -8.40 -1.88
C ASP A 196 -22.91 -8.71 -0.37
N GLY A 197 -22.05 -8.16 0.50
CA GLY A 197 -22.15 -8.22 1.96
C GLY A 197 -22.41 -6.89 2.69
N LEU A 198 -22.65 -5.77 1.99
CA LEU A 198 -22.95 -4.50 2.68
C LEU A 198 -24.40 -4.44 3.18
N PRO A 199 -24.66 -4.15 4.48
CA PRO A 199 -26.00 -3.74 4.90
C PRO A 199 -26.39 -2.42 4.21
N PRO A 200 -27.68 -2.20 3.91
CA PRO A 200 -28.11 -0.98 3.22
C PRO A 200 -27.80 0.25 4.10
N ARG A 201 -26.96 1.15 3.62
CA ARG A 201 -26.67 2.44 4.26
C ARG A 201 -26.86 3.60 3.28
N ASP A 202 -27.18 4.75 3.88
CA ASP A 202 -27.82 5.94 3.31
C ASP A 202 -27.10 6.55 2.09
N SER A 203 -27.90 7.16 1.22
CA SER A 203 -27.68 7.35 -0.22
C SER A 203 -26.73 8.51 -0.62
N SER A 204 -26.18 9.28 0.32
CA SER A 204 -25.36 10.47 0.02
C SER A 204 -23.85 10.20 0.07
N THR A 205 -23.35 9.39 1.00
CA THR A 205 -21.91 9.02 1.13
C THR A 205 -21.51 7.85 0.23
N ALA A 206 -22.48 7.05 -0.22
CA ALA A 206 -22.25 5.90 -1.09
C ALA A 206 -21.73 6.28 -2.49
N ARG A 207 -22.02 7.49 -3.00
CA ARG A 207 -21.58 7.92 -4.35
C ARG A 207 -20.09 8.25 -4.43
N GLU A 208 -19.52 8.86 -3.38
CA GLU A 208 -18.09 9.20 -3.35
C GLU A 208 -17.19 7.98 -3.08
N HIS A 209 -17.59 7.11 -2.14
CA HIS A 209 -16.82 5.91 -1.80
C HIS A 209 -16.84 4.85 -2.92
N ARG A 210 -17.96 4.71 -3.63
CA ARG A 210 -18.11 3.81 -4.78
C ARG A 210 -17.26 4.24 -5.99
N SER A 211 -17.02 5.55 -6.17
CA SER A 211 -16.18 6.08 -7.24
C SER A 211 -14.68 5.83 -6.98
N SER A 212 -14.25 5.97 -5.72
CA SER A 212 -12.83 5.85 -5.37
C SER A 212 -12.25 4.44 -5.55
N TYR A 213 -13.02 3.39 -5.27
CA TYR A 213 -12.54 1.99 -5.33
C TYR A 213 -12.57 1.42 -6.75
N LEU A 214 -13.55 1.83 -7.57
CA LEU A 214 -13.71 1.35 -8.95
C LEU A 214 -12.84 2.12 -9.96
N GLN A 215 -12.48 3.39 -9.70
CA GLN A 215 -11.60 4.16 -10.57
C GLN A 215 -10.15 3.65 -10.55
N SER A 216 -9.62 3.20 -9.40
CA SER A 216 -8.26 2.66 -9.28
C SER A 216 -8.11 1.28 -9.93
N ALA A 217 -9.14 0.44 -9.88
CA ALA A 217 -9.16 -0.83 -10.61
C ALA A 217 -9.27 -0.67 -12.14
N SER A 218 -9.52 0.55 -12.65
CA SER A 218 -9.83 0.87 -14.05
C SER A 218 -8.69 1.51 -14.86
N ALA A 219 -7.50 1.74 -14.27
CA ALA A 219 -6.40 2.38 -14.99
C ALA A 219 -5.98 1.51 -16.20
N ARG A 220 -6.30 1.98 -17.41
CA ARG A 220 -5.80 1.42 -18.67
C ARG A 220 -4.32 1.79 -18.77
N PRO A 221 -3.41 0.86 -19.11
CA PRO A 221 -2.16 1.29 -19.73
C PRO A 221 -2.55 1.93 -21.06
N GLY A 222 -2.22 3.21 -21.24
CA GLY A 222 -2.29 3.85 -22.55
C GLY A 222 -1.44 3.05 -23.53
N ALA A 223 -2.05 2.69 -24.66
CA ALA A 223 -1.32 2.21 -25.81
C ALA A 223 -0.68 3.42 -26.49
N GLU A 224 0.63 3.57 -26.31
CA GLU A 224 1.57 4.16 -27.26
C GLU A 224 2.87 3.35 -27.23
#